data_AF-A0A356T6P8-F1
#
_entry.id   AF-A0A356T6P8-F1
#
_cell.length_a   1.000
_cell.length_b   1.000
_cell.length_c   1.000
_cell.angle_alpha   90.00
_cell.angle_beta   90.00
_cell.angle_gamma   90.00
#
_symmetry.space_group_name_H-M   'P 1'
#
loop_
_entity.id
_entity.type
_entity.pdbx_description
1 polymer ?
#
loop_
_entity_poly.entity_id
_entity_poly.type
_entity_poly.pdbx_seq_one_letter_code
_entity_poly.pdbx_strand_id
1 'polypeptide(L)'
;MNTTKTILVGAIALAFSCGGAQDPAAEDLTAAEHLAEAEREEARAAEAESRYDPDARERSGSEGLGPVTVGGRAYNPTEHELAAAERHREHADAHRSRAEELLAFEARECELLPEESRAACPLLLDLERVEDVRGGVRMVFAEGPNLDPVVQHIRCHIAFAAARGDDGMETCALYVHGARVAVQDNVVSLTTDRGEHVAELRSRVRRQAP
;
A
#
# COMPACT_ATOMS: atom_id res chain seq x y z
N MET A 1 -27.76 -46.62 -5.22
CA MET A 1 -27.24 -46.04 -3.96
C MET A 1 -25.79 -46.46 -3.82
N ASN A 2 -24.86 -45.58 -4.16
CA ASN A 2 -23.43 -45.72 -3.84
C ASN A 2 -22.89 -44.32 -3.57
N THR A 3 -22.41 -44.12 -2.36
CA THR A 3 -22.09 -42.83 -1.76
C THR A 3 -20.64 -42.47 -2.08
N THR A 4 -20.42 -41.46 -2.91
CA THR A 4 -19.09 -40.94 -3.23
C THR A 4 -18.59 -40.09 -2.06
N LYS A 5 -17.54 -40.53 -1.38
CA LYS A 5 -16.86 -39.76 -0.32
C LYS A 5 -16.02 -38.65 -0.97
N THR A 6 -16.46 -37.40 -0.82
CA THR A 6 -15.66 -36.22 -1.12
C THR A 6 -14.60 -36.06 -0.02
N ILE A 7 -13.33 -36.24 -0.39
CA ILE A 7 -12.19 -35.92 0.48
C ILE A 7 -11.97 -34.41 0.37
N LEU A 8 -12.26 -33.70 1.46
CA LEU A 8 -11.94 -32.28 1.62
C LEU A 8 -10.44 -32.19 1.95
N VAL A 9 -9.59 -31.90 0.96
CA VAL A 9 -8.20 -31.51 1.20
C VAL A 9 -8.22 -30.01 1.51
N GLY A 10 -8.18 -29.68 2.79
CA GLY A 10 -7.99 -28.32 3.26
C GLY A 10 -6.59 -27.84 2.88
N ALA A 11 -6.50 -26.94 1.92
CA ALA A 11 -5.28 -26.22 1.60
C ALA A 11 -4.99 -25.24 2.76
N ILE A 12 -4.03 -25.61 3.61
CA ILE A 12 -3.41 -24.69 4.56
C ILE A 12 -2.56 -23.71 3.74
N ALA A 13 -3.05 -22.49 3.58
CA ALA A 13 -2.28 -21.39 3.03
C ALA A 13 -1.18 -21.01 4.02
N LEU A 14 0.04 -21.49 3.75
CA LEU A 14 1.25 -21.06 4.41
C LEU A 14 1.54 -19.62 3.96
N ALA A 15 1.26 -18.64 4.82
CA ALA A 15 1.76 -17.29 4.65
C ALA A 15 3.28 -17.31 4.86
N PHE A 16 4.02 -17.38 3.76
CA PHE A 16 5.43 -17.07 3.72
C PHE A 16 5.61 -15.56 3.94
N SER A 17 5.86 -15.14 5.18
CA SER A 17 6.52 -13.86 5.44
C SER A 17 7.98 -14.14 5.78
N CYS A 18 8.79 -14.27 4.73
CA CYS A 18 10.24 -14.27 4.85
C CYS A 18 10.73 -12.83 4.80
N GLY A 19 11.29 -12.37 5.92
CA GLY A 19 11.71 -11.00 6.19
C GLY A 19 12.84 -10.49 5.30
N GLY A 20 12.47 -9.67 4.32
CA GLY A 20 13.24 -8.50 3.89
C GLY A 20 12.42 -7.26 4.19
N ALA A 21 13.06 -6.10 4.37
CA ALA A 21 12.36 -4.82 4.45
C ALA A 21 11.53 -4.66 3.16
N GLN A 22 10.20 -4.70 3.30
CA GLN A 22 9.30 -4.36 2.21
C GLN A 22 9.33 -2.85 2.05
N ASP A 23 9.33 -2.37 0.82
CA ASP A 23 9.26 -0.93 0.57
C ASP A 23 7.85 -0.43 0.94
N PRO A 24 7.69 0.47 1.93
CA PRO A 24 6.37 0.98 2.31
C PRO A 24 5.64 1.64 1.15
N ALA A 25 6.33 2.17 0.14
CA ALA A 25 5.69 2.75 -1.04
C ALA A 25 5.01 1.71 -1.95
N ALA A 26 5.42 0.45 -1.87
CA ALA A 26 4.85 -0.66 -2.65
C ALA A 26 3.68 -1.34 -1.94
N GLU A 27 3.52 -1.10 -0.64
CA GLU A 27 2.40 -1.59 0.14
C GLU A 27 1.11 -0.85 -0.22
N ASP A 28 -0.01 -1.52 -0.01
CA ASP A 28 -1.34 -1.01 -0.32
C ASP A 28 -2.09 -0.73 0.98
N LEU A 29 -1.58 0.24 1.73
CA LEU A 29 -2.08 0.66 3.03
C LEU A 29 -2.59 2.09 2.97
N THR A 30 -3.60 2.37 3.78
CA THR A 30 -4.08 3.73 4.07
C THR A 30 -3.09 4.49 4.93
N ALA A 31 -3.26 5.81 5.06
CA ALA A 31 -2.41 6.63 5.92
C ALA A 31 -2.47 6.17 7.39
N ALA A 32 -3.65 5.80 7.87
CA ALA A 32 -3.83 5.30 9.24
C ALA A 32 -3.12 3.95 9.45
N GLU A 33 -3.16 3.06 8.46
CA GLU A 33 -2.48 1.76 8.51
C GLU A 33 -0.96 1.90 8.44
N HIS A 34 -0.43 2.81 7.62
CA HIS A 34 0.99 3.15 7.63
C HIS A 34 1.43 3.67 9.00
N LEU A 35 0.68 4.57 9.63
CA LEU A 35 0.98 5.03 10.99
C LEU A 35 0.96 3.88 12.01
N ALA A 36 0.00 2.98 11.90
CA ALA A 36 -0.08 1.80 12.76
C ALA A 36 1.10 0.84 12.56
N GLU A 37 1.62 0.66 11.33
CA GLU A 37 2.86 -0.11 11.11
C GLU A 37 4.08 0.62 11.65
N ALA A 38 4.16 1.95 11.50
CA ALA A 38 5.25 2.73 12.09
C ALA A 38 5.32 2.55 13.62
N GLU A 39 4.17 2.52 14.31
CA GLU A 39 4.12 2.22 15.74
C GLU A 39 4.57 0.79 16.08
N ARG A 40 4.21 -0.19 15.24
CA ARG A 40 4.68 -1.58 15.40
C ARG A 40 6.19 -1.69 15.21
N GLU A 41 6.75 -0.97 14.24
CA GLU A 41 8.18 -0.94 13.98
C GLU A 41 8.96 -0.25 15.10
N GLU A 42 8.46 0.85 15.66
CA GLU A 42 9.07 1.45 16.87
C GLU A 42 9.06 0.51 18.07
N ALA A 43 7.98 -0.26 18.26
CA ALA A 43 7.93 -1.25 19.33
C ALA A 43 8.98 -2.35 19.13
N ARG A 44 9.20 -2.81 17.89
CA ARG A 44 10.29 -3.75 17.54
C ARG A 44 11.66 -3.12 17.75
N ALA A 45 11.84 -1.83 17.45
CA ALA A 45 13.08 -1.11 17.70
C ALA A 45 13.40 -1.06 19.21
N ALA A 46 12.41 -0.73 20.03
CA ALA A 46 12.55 -0.70 21.49
C ALA A 46 12.84 -2.09 22.07
N GLU A 47 12.20 -3.15 21.53
CA GLU A 47 12.49 -4.53 21.92
C GLU A 47 13.93 -4.93 21.58
N ALA A 48 14.40 -4.64 20.36
CA ALA A 48 15.79 -4.90 19.96
C ALA A 48 16.78 -4.13 20.84
N GLU A 49 16.55 -2.84 21.08
CA GLU A 49 17.39 -2.03 21.97
C GLU A 49 17.44 -2.58 23.40
N SER A 50 16.33 -3.13 23.91
CA SER A 50 16.30 -3.77 25.24
C SER A 50 17.14 -5.05 25.35
N ARG A 51 17.41 -5.71 24.22
CA ARG A 51 18.25 -6.93 24.13
C ARG A 51 19.72 -6.62 23.90
N TYR A 52 20.06 -5.37 23.57
CA TYR A 52 21.45 -4.93 23.47
C TYR A 52 22.08 -4.84 24.87
N ASP A 53 23.20 -5.53 25.04
CA ASP A 53 24.03 -5.45 26.24
C ASP A 53 25.41 -4.91 25.85
N PRO A 54 25.77 -3.66 26.20
CA PRO A 54 27.04 -3.06 25.83
C PRO A 54 28.24 -3.78 26.44
N ASP A 55 28.05 -4.55 27.51
CA ASP A 55 29.09 -5.26 28.26
C ASP A 55 29.19 -6.74 27.88
N ALA A 56 28.28 -7.26 27.04
CA ALA A 56 28.37 -8.62 26.54
C ALA A 56 29.65 -8.81 25.71
N ARG A 57 30.42 -9.85 26.03
CA ARG A 57 31.68 -10.21 25.35
C ARG A 57 31.72 -11.71 25.12
N GLU A 58 31.88 -12.10 23.86
CA GLU A 58 32.15 -13.47 23.46
C GLU A 58 33.53 -13.55 22.79
N ARG A 59 34.29 -14.62 23.08
CA ARG A 59 35.58 -14.86 22.42
C ARG A 59 35.36 -15.77 21.24
N SER A 60 35.58 -15.27 20.03
CA SER A 60 35.70 -16.13 18.87
C SER A 60 37.04 -16.88 18.93
N GLY A 61 37.00 -18.17 19.23
CA GLY A 61 38.18 -19.04 19.23
C GLY A 61 37.78 -20.50 19.08
N SER A 62 38.33 -21.20 18.09
CA SER A 62 38.13 -22.64 17.93
C SER A 62 38.74 -23.38 19.11
N GLU A 63 37.92 -24.01 19.94
CA GLU A 63 38.36 -25.04 20.87
C GLU A 63 38.78 -26.28 20.07
N GLY A 64 40.01 -26.27 19.56
CA GLY A 64 40.58 -27.42 18.87
C GLY A 64 41.73 -27.00 17.96
N LEU A 65 42.91 -27.57 18.25
CA LEU A 65 44.18 -27.53 17.49
C LEU A 65 45.27 -26.60 18.02
N GLY A 66 45.96 -27.07 19.07
CA GLY A 66 47.39 -26.83 19.28
C GLY A 66 47.83 -25.43 19.75
N PRO A 67 49.12 -25.27 20.12
CA PRO A 67 49.65 -24.03 20.69
C PRO A 67 49.91 -23.00 19.58
N VAL A 68 48.85 -22.40 19.06
CA VAL A 68 48.92 -21.14 18.34
C VAL A 68 47.87 -20.22 18.96
N THR A 69 48.29 -19.40 19.92
CA THR A 69 47.49 -18.31 20.47
C THR A 69 47.35 -17.21 19.41
N VAL A 70 46.47 -17.42 18.42
CA VAL A 70 45.95 -16.31 17.62
C VAL A 70 44.93 -15.61 18.50
N GLY A 71 45.22 -14.37 18.89
CA GLY A 71 44.38 -13.58 19.77
C GLY A 71 42.95 -13.53 19.27
N GLY A 72 42.06 -14.27 19.95
CA GLY A 72 40.63 -14.21 19.67
C GLY A 72 40.16 -12.78 19.85
N ARG A 73 39.54 -12.21 18.81
CA ARG A 73 38.89 -10.91 18.94
C ARG A 73 37.67 -11.10 19.84
N ALA A 74 37.61 -10.35 20.92
CA ALA A 74 36.38 -10.20 21.68
C ALA A 74 35.39 -9.43 20.78
N TYR A 75 34.22 -9.98 20.56
CA TYR A 75 33.11 -9.28 19.90
C TYR A 75 31.92 -9.22 20.88
N ASN A 76 31.06 -8.23 20.70
CA ASN A 76 29.81 -8.18 21.43
C ASN A 76 28.73 -8.93 20.64
N PRO A 77 28.25 -10.09 21.12
CA PRO A 77 27.27 -10.87 20.37
C PRO A 77 25.93 -10.15 20.23
N THR A 78 25.65 -9.10 21.02
CA THR A 78 24.41 -8.34 20.97
C THR A 78 24.47 -7.10 20.07
N GLU A 79 25.61 -6.79 19.42
CA GLU A 79 25.72 -5.63 18.51
C GLU A 79 24.71 -5.65 17.36
N HIS A 80 24.29 -6.84 16.92
CA HIS A 80 23.29 -7.00 15.88
C HIS A 80 21.90 -6.49 16.30
N GLU A 81 21.62 -6.42 17.61
CA GLU A 81 20.38 -5.88 18.16
C GLU A 81 20.31 -4.36 18.00
N LEU A 82 21.44 -3.65 18.16
CA LEU A 82 21.50 -2.21 17.90
C LEU A 82 21.24 -1.90 16.42
N ALA A 83 21.87 -2.67 15.52
CA ALA A 83 21.62 -2.56 14.09
C ALA A 83 20.18 -2.93 13.73
N ALA A 84 19.54 -3.87 14.45
CA ALA A 84 18.13 -4.18 14.27
C ALA A 84 17.24 -3.02 14.71
N ALA A 85 17.51 -2.41 15.86
CA ALA A 85 16.78 -1.24 16.35
C ALA A 85 16.84 -0.08 15.35
N GLU A 86 18.01 0.20 14.78
CA GLU A 86 18.16 1.25 13.75
C GLU A 86 17.33 0.95 12.51
N ARG A 87 17.39 -0.28 11.96
CA ARG A 87 16.56 -0.66 10.80
C ARG A 87 15.07 -0.53 11.06
N HIS A 88 14.61 -0.89 12.26
CA HIS A 88 13.21 -0.76 12.64
C HIS A 88 12.78 0.72 12.72
N ARG A 89 13.62 1.61 13.26
CA ARG A 89 13.34 3.06 13.26
C ARG A 89 13.30 3.65 11.86
N GLU A 90 14.26 3.29 11.02
CA GLU A 90 14.27 3.70 9.60
C GLU A 90 12.99 3.25 8.88
N HIS A 91 12.53 2.02 9.17
CA HIS A 91 11.28 1.50 8.60
C HIS A 91 10.06 2.26 9.11
N ALA A 92 10.00 2.57 10.42
CA ALA A 92 8.93 3.38 11.00
C ALA A 92 8.85 4.77 10.35
N ASP A 93 10.00 5.43 10.15
CA ASP A 93 10.06 6.74 9.48
C ASP A 93 9.60 6.69 8.02
N ALA A 94 9.92 5.60 7.30
CA ALA A 94 9.44 5.38 5.94
C ALA A 94 7.91 5.24 5.90
N HIS A 95 7.31 4.49 6.82
CA HIS A 95 5.86 4.39 6.94
C HIS A 95 5.21 5.75 7.29
N ARG A 96 5.78 6.52 8.23
CA ARG A 96 5.28 7.87 8.57
C ARG A 96 5.31 8.80 7.36
N SER A 97 6.44 8.85 6.67
CA SER A 97 6.63 9.67 5.47
C SER A 97 5.59 9.31 4.41
N ARG A 98 5.32 8.01 4.22
CA ARG A 98 4.31 7.54 3.28
C ARG A 98 2.89 7.97 3.68
N ALA A 99 2.54 7.89 4.96
CA ALA A 99 1.25 8.38 5.47
C ALA A 99 1.07 9.90 5.23
N GLU A 100 2.12 10.68 5.47
CA GLU A 100 2.12 12.13 5.20
C GLU A 100 1.93 12.45 3.72
N GLU A 101 2.59 11.71 2.83
CA GLU A 101 2.42 11.85 1.38
C GLU A 101 0.97 11.62 0.94
N LEU A 102 0.33 10.58 1.47
CA LEU A 102 -1.06 10.23 1.16
C LEU A 102 -2.02 11.32 1.63
N LEU A 103 -1.86 11.81 2.87
CA LEU A 103 -2.68 12.90 3.42
C LEU A 103 -2.46 14.22 2.67
N ALA A 104 -1.21 14.53 2.31
CA ALA A 104 -0.91 15.71 1.52
C ALA A 104 -1.48 15.60 0.10
N PHE A 105 -1.51 14.39 -0.49
CA PHE A 105 -2.15 14.14 -1.77
C PHE A 105 -3.66 14.38 -1.70
N GLU A 106 -4.35 13.84 -0.69
CA GLU A 106 -5.77 14.11 -0.45
C GLU A 106 -6.03 15.62 -0.30
N ALA A 107 -5.25 16.30 0.54
CA ALA A 107 -5.43 17.72 0.82
C ALA A 107 -5.32 18.59 -0.45
N ARG A 108 -4.34 18.30 -1.32
CA ARG A 108 -4.15 19.04 -2.58
C ARG A 108 -5.26 18.77 -3.57
N GLU A 109 -5.63 17.51 -3.79
CA GLU A 109 -6.63 17.17 -4.82
C GLU A 109 -8.06 17.52 -4.39
N CYS A 110 -8.32 17.65 -3.10
CA CYS A 110 -9.64 18.00 -2.57
C CYS A 110 -9.79 19.47 -2.15
N GLU A 111 -8.77 20.32 -2.34
CA GLU A 111 -8.73 21.71 -1.87
C GLU A 111 -9.95 22.53 -2.35
N LEU A 112 -10.34 22.35 -3.61
CA LEU A 112 -11.41 23.13 -4.25
C LEU A 112 -12.81 22.52 -4.09
N LEU A 113 -12.93 21.37 -3.41
CA LEU A 113 -14.19 20.63 -3.27
C LEU A 113 -14.71 20.72 -1.83
N PRO A 114 -15.89 21.36 -1.62
CA PRO A 114 -16.59 21.34 -0.33
C PRO A 114 -16.83 19.90 0.15
N GLU A 115 -16.73 19.68 1.46
CA GLU A 115 -16.86 18.35 2.06
C GLU A 115 -18.17 17.65 1.65
N GLU A 116 -19.27 18.41 1.59
CA GLU A 116 -20.59 17.90 1.22
C GLU A 116 -20.66 17.43 -0.24
N SER A 117 -19.80 17.96 -1.11
CA SER A 117 -19.75 17.58 -2.53
C SER A 117 -18.90 16.35 -2.80
N ARG A 118 -17.95 16.02 -1.91
CA ARG A 118 -16.99 14.89 -2.06
C ARG A 118 -17.65 13.51 -2.01
N ALA A 119 -18.90 13.43 -1.57
CA ALA A 119 -19.66 12.17 -1.54
C ALA A 119 -20.43 11.91 -2.85
N ALA A 120 -20.51 12.88 -3.76
CA ALA A 120 -21.26 12.73 -5.00
C ALA A 120 -20.44 11.97 -6.05
N CYS A 121 -21.06 11.02 -6.77
CA CYS A 121 -20.37 10.28 -7.83
C CYS A 121 -20.12 11.19 -9.05
N PRO A 122 -18.85 11.46 -9.44
CA PRO A 122 -18.55 12.35 -10.56
C PRO A 122 -18.76 11.71 -11.94
N LEU A 123 -18.94 10.38 -12.02
CA LEU A 123 -19.00 9.63 -13.28
C LEU A 123 -20.39 9.66 -13.98
N LEU A 124 -21.35 10.41 -13.45
CA LEU A 124 -22.74 10.47 -13.95
C LEU A 124 -23.00 11.54 -15.03
N LEU A 125 -21.97 12.23 -15.52
CA LEU A 125 -22.12 13.38 -16.43
C LEU A 125 -21.70 13.03 -17.86
N ASP A 126 -22.59 13.24 -18.83
CA ASP A 126 -22.35 13.28 -20.30
C ASP A 126 -21.38 12.22 -20.87
N LEU A 127 -21.38 11.04 -20.26
CA LEU A 127 -20.55 9.91 -20.67
C LEU A 127 -21.19 9.24 -21.89
N GLU A 128 -20.52 9.32 -23.04
CA GLU A 128 -21.03 8.73 -24.29
C GLU A 128 -20.62 7.27 -24.45
N ARG A 129 -19.41 6.93 -24.00
CA ARG A 129 -18.84 5.61 -24.23
C ARG A 129 -17.79 5.23 -23.19
N VAL A 130 -17.78 3.97 -22.80
CA VAL A 130 -16.73 3.33 -22.00
C VAL A 130 -16.12 2.18 -22.78
N GLU A 131 -14.80 2.13 -22.83
CA GLU A 131 -14.03 1.06 -23.49
C GLU A 131 -12.99 0.49 -22.53
N ASP A 132 -12.81 -0.83 -22.54
CA ASP A 132 -11.70 -1.45 -21.83
C ASP A 132 -10.38 -1.13 -22.55
N VAL A 133 -9.37 -0.72 -21.79
CA VAL A 133 -8.01 -0.52 -22.27
C VAL A 133 -7.02 -1.29 -21.40
N ARG A 134 -5.76 -1.39 -21.81
CA ARG A 134 -4.73 -2.01 -20.96
C ARG A 134 -4.65 -1.27 -19.62
N GLY A 135 -4.80 -2.00 -18.51
CA GLY A 135 -4.73 -1.44 -17.16
C GLY A 135 -6.01 -0.77 -16.65
N GLY A 136 -7.11 -0.72 -17.42
CA GLY A 136 -8.36 -0.15 -16.91
C GLY A 136 -9.39 0.15 -17.99
N VAL A 137 -9.92 1.37 -17.97
CA VAL A 137 -10.95 1.86 -18.90
C VAL A 137 -10.60 3.22 -19.49
N ARG A 138 -11.20 3.48 -20.65
CA ARG A 138 -11.22 4.78 -21.32
C ARG A 138 -12.67 5.24 -21.41
N MET A 139 -12.93 6.42 -20.88
CA MET A 139 -14.24 7.07 -20.84
C MET A 139 -14.22 8.23 -21.82
N VAL A 140 -15.15 8.25 -22.76
CA VAL A 140 -15.33 9.31 -23.75
C VAL A 140 -16.56 10.11 -23.36
N PHE A 141 -16.36 11.39 -23.10
CA PHE A 141 -17.42 12.34 -22.77
C PHE A 141 -17.85 13.09 -24.03
N ALA A 142 -19.08 13.62 -24.02
CA ALA A 142 -19.57 14.48 -25.08
C ALA A 142 -18.62 15.67 -25.31
N GLU A 143 -18.53 16.15 -26.55
CA GLU A 143 -17.76 17.34 -26.87
C GLU A 143 -18.48 18.61 -26.36
N GLY A 144 -17.74 19.55 -25.77
CA GLY A 144 -18.26 20.84 -25.32
C GLY A 144 -18.28 21.13 -23.81
N PRO A 145 -18.52 20.16 -22.91
CA PRO A 145 -18.41 20.38 -21.47
C PRO A 145 -16.97 20.69 -21.06
N ASN A 146 -16.81 21.58 -20.07
CA ASN A 146 -15.54 21.69 -19.36
C ASN A 146 -15.39 20.47 -18.45
N LEU A 147 -14.42 19.60 -18.74
CA LEU A 147 -14.15 18.40 -17.95
C LEU A 147 -13.30 18.67 -16.71
N ASP A 148 -12.68 19.84 -16.56
CA ASP A 148 -11.79 20.15 -15.43
C ASP A 148 -12.45 19.91 -14.07
N PRO A 149 -13.71 20.34 -13.81
CA PRO A 149 -14.37 20.06 -12.52
C PRO A 149 -14.61 18.57 -12.28
N VAL A 150 -14.94 17.82 -13.34
CA VAL A 150 -15.16 16.36 -13.27
C VAL A 150 -13.87 15.65 -12.94
N VAL A 151 -12.79 16.02 -13.63
CA VAL A 151 -11.45 15.46 -13.42
C VAL A 151 -10.93 15.80 -12.03
N GLN A 152 -11.12 17.03 -11.55
CA GLN A 152 -10.76 17.42 -10.19
C GLN A 152 -11.50 16.57 -9.16
N HIS A 153 -12.79 16.33 -9.38
CA HIS A 153 -13.60 15.48 -8.51
C HIS A 153 -13.12 14.02 -8.53
N ILE A 154 -12.79 13.49 -9.72
CA ILE A 154 -12.20 12.16 -9.87
C ILE A 154 -10.88 12.05 -9.09
N ARG A 155 -9.99 13.04 -9.21
CA ARG A 155 -8.70 13.06 -8.50
C ARG A 155 -8.88 13.09 -6.99
N CYS A 156 -9.82 13.88 -6.49
CA CYS A 156 -10.13 13.92 -5.07
C CYS A 156 -10.59 12.56 -4.54
N HIS A 157 -11.47 11.84 -5.25
CA HIS A 157 -11.91 10.51 -4.82
C HIS A 157 -10.77 9.49 -4.80
N ILE A 158 -9.91 9.49 -5.83
CA ILE A 158 -8.73 8.62 -5.88
C ILE A 158 -7.80 8.94 -4.69
N ALA A 159 -7.58 10.22 -4.40
CA ALA A 159 -6.71 10.64 -3.31
C ALA A 159 -7.30 10.30 -1.93
N PHE A 160 -8.59 10.49 -1.75
CA PHE A 160 -9.31 10.09 -0.54
C PHE A 160 -9.23 8.58 -0.33
N ALA A 161 -9.48 7.78 -1.38
CA ALA A 161 -9.39 6.33 -1.31
C ALA A 161 -7.98 5.86 -0.93
N ALA A 162 -6.95 6.46 -1.54
CA ALA A 162 -5.56 6.14 -1.21
C ALA A 162 -5.19 6.49 0.24
N ALA A 163 -5.71 7.61 0.77
CA ALA A 163 -5.39 8.05 2.13
C ALA A 163 -6.22 7.34 3.21
N ARG A 164 -7.48 6.99 2.91
CA ARG A 164 -8.47 6.58 3.92
C ARG A 164 -9.13 5.22 3.67
N GLY A 165 -8.87 4.59 2.53
CA GLY A 165 -9.47 3.32 2.15
C GLY A 165 -10.85 3.49 1.50
N ASP A 166 -11.58 2.38 1.37
CA ASP A 166 -12.85 2.30 0.64
C ASP A 166 -14.09 2.03 1.49
N ASP A 167 -13.98 2.08 2.82
CA ASP A 167 -15.09 1.91 3.75
C ASP A 167 -16.28 2.83 3.40
N GLY A 168 -17.43 2.22 3.11
CA GLY A 168 -18.66 2.91 2.72
C GLY A 168 -18.73 3.37 1.25
N MET A 169 -17.70 3.08 0.44
CA MET A 169 -17.56 3.44 -0.97
C MET A 169 -17.13 2.25 -1.85
N GLU A 170 -17.38 1.03 -1.40
CA GLU A 170 -16.91 -0.25 -1.95
C GLU A 170 -17.48 -0.56 -3.34
N THR A 171 -18.44 0.23 -3.81
CA THR A 171 -19.04 0.10 -5.14
C THR A 171 -18.50 1.12 -6.13
N CYS A 172 -17.76 2.14 -5.65
CA CYS A 172 -17.29 3.24 -6.46
C CYS A 172 -16.02 2.88 -7.22
N ALA A 173 -16.00 3.11 -8.53
CA ALA A 173 -14.84 2.80 -9.37
C ALA A 173 -13.60 3.62 -9.05
N LEU A 174 -13.78 4.75 -8.38
CA LEU A 174 -12.68 5.66 -8.01
C LEU A 174 -11.99 5.25 -6.71
N TYR A 175 -12.57 4.31 -5.98
CA TYR A 175 -12.04 3.74 -4.74
C TYR A 175 -11.36 2.39 -4.98
N VAL A 176 -10.70 2.27 -6.13
CA VAL A 176 -9.91 1.08 -6.47
C VAL A 176 -8.45 1.40 -6.22
N HIS A 177 -7.76 0.52 -5.51
CA HIS A 177 -6.37 0.70 -5.15
C HIS A 177 -5.45 0.85 -6.39
N GLY A 178 -4.50 1.78 -6.28
CA GLY A 178 -3.60 2.16 -7.38
C GLY A 178 -4.27 2.87 -8.56
N ALA A 179 -5.55 3.27 -8.45
CA ALA A 179 -6.22 4.01 -9.50
C ALA A 179 -5.50 5.32 -9.84
N ARG A 180 -5.45 5.64 -11.12
CA ARG A 180 -4.86 6.86 -11.69
C ARG A 180 -5.75 7.38 -12.78
N VAL A 181 -5.81 8.70 -12.90
CA VAL A 181 -6.57 9.38 -13.94
C VAL A 181 -5.64 10.15 -14.86
N ALA A 182 -5.85 9.99 -16.16
CA ALA A 182 -5.23 10.78 -17.22
C ALA A 182 -6.31 11.37 -18.12
N VAL A 183 -6.06 12.56 -18.67
CA VAL A 183 -7.03 13.29 -19.48
C VAL A 183 -6.37 13.74 -20.77
N GLN A 184 -7.07 13.54 -21.88
CA GLN A 184 -6.69 14.04 -23.19
C GLN A 184 -7.97 14.47 -23.91
N ASP A 185 -8.11 15.77 -24.16
CA ASP A 185 -9.31 16.37 -24.76
C ASP A 185 -10.59 15.94 -24.00
N ASN A 186 -11.55 15.32 -24.68
CA ASN A 186 -12.80 14.81 -24.08
C ASN A 186 -12.70 13.36 -23.56
N VAL A 187 -11.47 12.84 -23.39
CA VAL A 187 -11.22 11.45 -23.02
C VAL A 187 -10.54 11.38 -21.66
N VAL A 188 -11.15 10.64 -20.74
CA VAL A 188 -10.60 10.35 -19.42
C VAL A 188 -10.22 8.88 -19.36
N SER A 189 -8.96 8.58 -19.08
CA SER A 189 -8.47 7.23 -18.83
C SER A 189 -8.35 7.01 -17.33
N LEU A 190 -8.99 5.95 -16.84
CA LEU A 190 -8.89 5.50 -15.46
C LEU A 190 -8.20 4.13 -15.46
N THR A 191 -7.00 4.07 -14.89
CA THR A 191 -6.15 2.87 -14.92
C THR A 191 -5.59 2.55 -13.54
N THR A 192 -5.09 1.34 -13.34
CA THR A 192 -4.32 0.93 -12.16
C THR A 192 -3.09 0.15 -12.60
N ASP A 193 -1.99 0.28 -11.85
CA ASP A 193 -0.79 -0.55 -11.99
C ASP A 193 -0.90 -1.88 -11.22
N ARG A 194 -1.93 -2.02 -10.39
CA ARG A 194 -2.26 -3.25 -9.69
C ARG A 194 -3.07 -4.17 -10.59
N GLY A 195 -2.41 -5.15 -11.20
CA GLY A 195 -3.01 -6.03 -12.21
C GLY A 195 -4.25 -6.77 -11.71
N GLU A 196 -4.26 -7.13 -10.43
CA GLU A 196 -5.36 -7.77 -9.69
C GLU A 196 -6.63 -6.91 -9.62
N HIS A 197 -6.48 -5.57 -9.63
CA HIS A 197 -7.60 -4.63 -9.52
C HIS A 197 -8.17 -4.17 -10.88
N VAL A 198 -7.55 -4.53 -12.00
CA VAL A 198 -8.01 -4.09 -13.34
C VAL A 198 -9.42 -4.58 -13.66
N ALA A 199 -9.74 -5.84 -13.33
CA ALA A 199 -11.06 -6.42 -13.60
C ALA A 199 -12.15 -5.76 -12.74
N GLU A 200 -11.82 -5.48 -11.48
CA GLU A 200 -12.68 -4.78 -10.55
C GLU A 200 -12.96 -3.35 -11.02
N LEU A 201 -11.92 -2.61 -11.41
CA LEU A 201 -12.04 -1.26 -11.94
C LEU A 201 -13.02 -1.20 -13.13
N ARG A 202 -12.82 -2.08 -14.12
CA ARG A 202 -13.71 -2.19 -15.29
C ARG A 202 -15.14 -2.52 -14.89
N SER A 203 -15.31 -3.44 -13.94
CA SER A 203 -16.63 -3.84 -13.45
C SER A 203 -17.36 -2.70 -12.75
N ARG A 204 -16.68 -1.97 -11.86
CA ARG A 204 -17.25 -0.83 -11.12
C ARG A 204 -17.63 0.30 -12.07
N VAL A 205 -16.77 0.67 -13.03
CA VAL A 205 -17.10 1.74 -13.99
C VAL A 205 -18.33 1.39 -14.82
N ARG A 206 -18.44 0.16 -15.33
CA ARG A 206 -19.60 -0.26 -16.13
C ARG A 206 -20.93 -0.24 -15.36
N ARG A 207 -20.90 -0.41 -14.04
CA ARG A 207 -22.11 -0.29 -13.19
C ARG A 207 -22.53 1.16 -12.98
N GLN A 208 -21.59 2.09 -13.11
CA GLN A 208 -21.81 3.52 -12.87
C GLN A 208 -22.02 4.31 -14.17
N ALA A 209 -21.58 3.77 -15.30
CA ALA A 209 -21.91 4.28 -16.61
C ALA A 209 -23.42 4.09 -16.88
N PRO A 210 -24.11 5.12 -17.42
CA PRO A 210 -25.53 5.05 -17.75
C PRO A 210 -25.87 4.05 -18.86
#